data_AF-B7U993-F1
#
_entry.id   AF-B7U993-F1
#
_cell.length_a   1.000
_cell.length_b   1.000
_cell.length_c   1.000
_cell.angle_alpha   90.00
_cell.angle_beta   90.00
_cell.angle_gamma   90.00
#
_symmetry.space_group_name_H-M   'P 1'
#
loop_
_entity.id
_entity.type
_entity.pdbx_description
1 polymer ?
#
loop_
_entity_poly.entity_id
_entity_poly.type
_entity_poly.pdbx_seq_one_letter_code
_entity_poly.pdbx_strand_id
1 'polypeptide(L)' 'EKTYELPDGNIITVGAERFRCPEVLFQPSFVGKEASGIHDTTFQSIM' A
#
# COMPACT_ATOMS: atom_id res chain seq x y z
N GLU A 1 5.26 -10.51 -10.82
CA GLU A 1 3.93 -10.11 -11.32
C GLU A 1 2.91 -11.20 -10.96
N LYS A 2 1.62 -10.89 -10.85
CA LYS A 2 0.56 -11.88 -10.56
C LYS A 2 -0.72 -11.51 -11.29
N THR A 3 -1.40 -12.51 -11.85
CA THR A 3 -2.68 -12.34 -12.55
C THR A 3 -3.87 -12.52 -11.61
N TYR A 4 -4.95 -11.82 -11.90
CA TYR A 4 -6.22 -11.89 -11.17
C TYR A 4 -7.37 -11.86 -12.16
N GLU A 5 -8.33 -12.76 -11.97
CA GLU A 5 -9.58 -12.79 -12.73
C GLU A 5 -10.63 -11.94 -12.01
N LEU A 6 -11.27 -11.05 -12.77
CA LEU A 6 -12.35 -10.20 -12.31
C LEU A 6 -13.70 -10.93 -12.45
N PRO A 7 -14.76 -10.50 -11.74
CA PRO A 7 -16.08 -11.17 -11.80
C PRO A 7 -16.74 -11.22 -13.18
N ASP A 8 -16.30 -10.39 -14.12
CA ASP A 8 -16.75 -10.37 -15.52
C ASP A 8 -15.94 -11.32 -16.43
N GLY A 9 -14.98 -12.06 -15.87
CA GLY A 9 -14.07 -12.97 -16.57
C GLY A 9 -12.82 -12.31 -17.14
N ASN A 10 -12.65 -10.99 -16.99
CA ASN A 10 -11.44 -10.31 -17.46
C ASN A 10 -10.24 -10.63 -16.57
N ILE A 11 -9.08 -10.90 -17.19
CA ILE A 11 -7.83 -11.16 -16.47
C ILE A 11 -6.96 -9.91 -16.50
N ILE A 12 -6.55 -9.43 -15.32
CA ILE A 12 -5.60 -8.33 -15.16
C ILE A 12 -4.29 -8.82 -14.55
N THR A 13 -3.19 -8.17 -14.91
CA THR A 13 -1.87 -8.41 -14.32
C THR A 13 -1.54 -7.29 -13.35
N VAL A 14 -1.24 -7.64 -12.11
CA VAL A 14 -0.76 -6.71 -11.08
C VAL A 14 0.73 -6.97 -10.85
N GLY A 15 1.55 -5.95 -11.11
CA GLY A 15 3.01 -5.99 -11.04
C GLY A 15 3.52 -5.39 -9.73
N ALA A 16 4.19 -4.24 -9.84
CA ALA A 16 4.81 -3.54 -8.72
C ALA A 16 3.79 -2.92 -7.75
N GLU A 17 2.57 -2.68 -8.21
CA GLU A 17 1.46 -2.15 -7.43
C GLU A 17 1.19 -3.00 -6.17
N ARG A 18 1.49 -4.30 -6.24
CA ARG A 18 1.34 -5.25 -5.12
C ARG A 18 2.11 -4.86 -3.86
N PHE A 19 3.26 -4.20 -4.02
CA PHE A 19 4.07 -3.72 -2.89
C PHE A 19 4.05 -2.19 -2.78
N ARG A 20 3.85 -1.46 -3.88
CA ARG A 20 3.73 0.01 -3.84
C ARG A 20 2.45 0.48 -3.14
N CYS A 21 1.34 -0.24 -3.29
CA CYS A 21 0.08 0.09 -2.62
C CYS A 21 0.19 0.02 -1.09
N PRO A 22 0.63 -1.10 -0.46
CA PRO A 22 0.77 -1.16 0.99
C PRO A 22 1.88 -0.26 1.56
N GLU A 23 2.87 0.13 0.77
CA GLU A 23 3.94 1.06 1.19
C GLU A 23 3.39 2.41 1.68
N VAL A 24 2.19 2.82 1.22
CA VAL A 24 1.51 4.04 1.68
C VAL A 24 1.28 4.05 3.19
N LEU A 25 1.16 2.88 3.84
CA LEU A 25 1.06 2.79 5.30
C LEU A 25 2.34 3.21 6.02
N PHE A 26 3.49 3.04 5.37
CA PHE A 26 4.79 3.41 5.90
C PHE A 26 5.23 4.78 5.39
N GLN A 27 4.85 5.14 4.16
CA GLN A 27 5.14 6.41 3.52
C GLN A 27 3.86 7.11 3.02
N PRO A 28 3.10 7.79 3.90
CA PRO A 28 1.83 8.45 3.53
C PRO A 28 1.98 9.57 2.48
N SER A 29 3.19 10.11 2.30
CA SER A 29 3.47 11.14 1.30
C SER A 29 3.23 10.67 -0.14
N PHE A 30 3.23 9.36 -0.41
CA PHE A 30 2.94 8.81 -1.75
C PHE A 30 1.51 9.10 -2.23
N VAL A 31 0.59 9.42 -1.31
CA VAL A 31 -0.78 9.85 -1.60
C VAL A 31 -1.03 11.30 -1.18
N GLY A 32 0.03 12.09 -0.98
CA GLY A 32 -0.05 13.50 -0.59
C GLY A 32 -0.62 13.73 0.81
N LYS A 33 -0.49 12.75 1.72
CA LYS A 33 -0.90 12.89 3.11
C LYS A 33 0.29 13.26 3.98
N GLU A 34 0.14 14.34 4.74
CA GLU A 34 1.07 14.74 5.79
C GLU A 34 0.73 13.99 7.09
N ALA A 35 1.11 12.72 7.15
CA ALA A 35 0.94 11.86 8.31
C ALA A 35 2.20 10.99 8.50
N SER A 36 2.47 10.61 9.75
CA SER A 36 3.53 9.65 10.08
C SER A 36 3.16 8.24 9.61
N GLY A 37 4.17 7.45 9.26
CA GLY A 37 3.97 6.03 8.95
C GLY A 37 3.51 5.24 10.17
N ILE A 38 2.94 4.05 9.95
CA ILE A 38 2.47 3.19 11.05
C ILE A 38 3.59 2.77 12.01
N HIS A 39 4.83 2.65 11.51
CA HIS A 39 6.00 2.31 12.30
C HIS A 39 6.35 3.43 13.29
N ASP A 40 6.40 4.68 12.82
CA ASP A 40 6.62 5.86 13.66
C ASP A 40 5.48 6.06 14.66
N THR A 41 4.24 5.93 14.19
CA THR A 41 3.04 6.07 15.03
C THR A 41 3.04 5.04 16.15
N THR A 42 3.45 3.79 15.86
CA THR A 42 3.56 2.73 16.87
C THR A 42 4.65 3.06 17.89
N PHE A 43 5.82 3.53 17.43
CA PHE A 43 6.92 3.92 18.31
C PHE A 43 6.50 5.08 19.25
N GLN A 44 5.92 6.14 18.69
CA GLN A 44 5.44 7.31 19.44
C GLN A 44 4.30 6.98 20.42
N SER A 45 3.54 5.92 20.16
CA SER A 45 2.47 5.50 21.08
C SER A 45 3.00 4.71 22.28
N ILE A 46 4.19 4.11 22.18
CA ILE A 46 4.77 3.24 23.22
C ILE A 46 5.81 4.00 24.06
N MET A 47 6.62 4.82 23.41
CA MET A 47 7.72 5.59 24.00
C MET A 47 7.28 7.03 24.26
#